data_AF-A0A2C5YPA7-F1
#
_entry.id   AF-A0A2C5YPA7-F1
#
_cell.length_a   1.000
_cell.length_b   1.000
_cell.length_c   1.000
_cell.angle_alpha   90.00
_cell.angle_beta   90.00
_cell.angle_gamma   90.00
#
_symmetry.space_group_name_H-M   'P 1'
#
loop_
_entity.id
_entity.type
_entity.pdbx_description
1 polymer ?
#
loop_
_entity_poly.entity_id
_entity_poly.type
_entity_poly.pdbx_seq_one_letter_code
_entity_poly.pdbx_strand_id
1 'polypeptide(L)'
;MAGAVSERLGQDAAVRAAGIVVDGMRVSEKSKVGLDLIAHVVDEFSVNVVVVLGSTRMNAELSKRFAGEKTTLGEPIHVVSLDRSEGVVERDDNFLEHSREQIIKEYFFGDAHQPLSPQIQQVDFDSLVIYRAAEYLSPDRGDGLVREEPNSLMQHWALAVMHASTKDAPEAVRAASVMGFVYVSDVDEERRKIKLLAPVGGRLGDRPLIWGKWPEPFINLLG
;
A
#
# COMPACT_ATOMS: atom_id res chain seq x y z
N MET A 1 -9.00 -4.90 -2.16
CA MET A 1 -9.39 -3.61 -1.53
C MET A 1 -10.85 -3.28 -1.81
N ALA A 2 -11.29 -3.22 -3.07
CA ALA A 2 -12.66 -2.77 -3.38
C ALA A 2 -13.77 -3.67 -2.80
N GLY A 3 -13.53 -4.99 -2.67
CA GLY A 3 -14.44 -5.86 -1.92
C GLY A 3 -14.73 -5.38 -0.49
N ALA A 4 -13.71 -4.96 0.25
CA ALA A 4 -13.87 -4.42 1.61
C ALA A 4 -14.57 -3.06 1.62
N VAL A 5 -14.33 -2.21 0.61
CA VAL A 5 -15.04 -0.94 0.43
C VAL A 5 -16.52 -1.18 0.13
N SER A 6 -16.83 -2.14 -0.75
CA SER A 6 -18.19 -2.52 -1.10
C SER A 6 -18.94 -3.08 0.12
N GLU A 7 -18.28 -3.90 0.94
CA GLU A 7 -18.84 -4.38 2.20
C GLU A 7 -19.14 -3.22 3.15
N ARG A 8 -18.20 -2.27 3.30
CA ARG A 8 -18.40 -1.08 4.16
C ARG A 8 -19.57 -0.20 3.67
N LEU A 9 -19.69 0.02 2.37
CA LEU A 9 -20.81 0.75 1.77
C LEU A 9 -22.15 -0.01 1.95
N GLY A 10 -22.12 -1.34 1.94
CA GLY A 10 -23.30 -2.16 2.21
C GLY A 10 -23.81 -2.04 3.65
N GLN A 11 -22.90 -1.89 4.61
CA GLN A 11 -23.20 -1.86 6.05
C GLN A 11 -23.51 -0.45 6.59
N ASP A 12 -23.05 0.61 5.94
CA ASP A 12 -23.19 1.98 6.44
C ASP A 12 -23.90 2.89 5.43
N ALA A 13 -25.16 3.23 5.74
CA ALA A 13 -26.01 4.04 4.87
C ALA A 13 -25.48 5.47 4.68
N ALA A 14 -24.82 6.05 5.69
CA ALA A 14 -24.27 7.40 5.60
C ALA A 14 -23.05 7.43 4.69
N VAL A 15 -22.14 6.45 4.84
CA VAL A 15 -20.96 6.30 3.96
C VAL A 15 -21.41 6.01 2.53
N ARG A 16 -22.42 5.15 2.34
CA ARG A 16 -22.98 4.87 1.01
C ARG A 16 -23.55 6.11 0.34
N ALA A 17 -24.28 6.94 1.10
CA ALA A 17 -24.85 8.18 0.57
C ALA A 17 -23.77 9.22 0.21
N ALA A 18 -22.64 9.23 0.92
CA ALA A 18 -21.50 10.11 0.63
C ALA A 18 -20.70 9.67 -0.60
N GLY A 19 -20.70 8.38 -0.94
CA GLY A 19 -19.94 7.81 -2.04
C GLY A 19 -18.45 7.65 -1.72
N ILE A 20 -17.63 7.48 -2.76
CA ILE A 20 -16.17 7.30 -2.64
C ILE A 20 -15.44 8.19 -3.65
N VAL A 21 -14.25 8.65 -3.26
CA VAL A 21 -13.30 9.31 -4.16
C VAL A 21 -12.07 8.42 -4.23
N VAL A 22 -11.72 7.98 -5.44
CA VAL A 22 -10.55 7.13 -5.68
C VAL A 22 -9.47 7.96 -6.34
N ASP A 23 -8.38 8.21 -5.61
CA ASP A 23 -7.19 8.83 -6.18
C ASP A 23 -6.31 7.77 -6.86
N GLY A 24 -6.00 7.98 -8.13
CA GLY A 24 -5.34 7.01 -9.00
C GLY A 24 -3.84 7.25 -9.14
N MET A 25 -3.11 6.22 -9.55
CA MET A 25 -1.70 6.40 -9.92
C MET A 25 -1.55 7.24 -11.18
N ARG A 26 -0.41 7.94 -11.32
CA ARG A 26 -0.07 8.60 -12.58
C ARG A 26 0.12 7.57 -13.69
N VAL A 27 -0.75 7.60 -14.69
CA VAL A 27 -0.66 6.73 -15.87
C VAL A 27 -0.24 7.54 -17.08
N SER A 28 0.75 7.02 -17.81
CA SER A 28 1.08 7.55 -19.14
C SER A 28 -0.03 7.21 -20.12
N GLU A 29 -0.48 8.20 -20.89
CA GLU A 29 -1.48 8.06 -21.96
C GLU A 29 -1.05 7.11 -23.09
N LYS A 30 0.25 6.77 -23.14
CA LYS A 30 0.82 5.82 -24.10
C LYS A 30 0.87 4.39 -23.55
N SER A 31 0.63 4.21 -22.24
CA SER A 31 0.69 2.93 -21.57
C SER A 31 -0.64 2.21 -21.71
N LYS A 32 -0.68 1.20 -22.60
CA LYS A 32 -1.86 0.32 -22.70
C LYS A 32 -2.16 -0.37 -21.37
N VAL A 33 -1.12 -0.89 -20.71
CA VAL A 33 -1.23 -1.51 -19.38
C VAL A 33 -1.81 -0.52 -18.37
N GLY A 34 -1.37 0.73 -18.39
CA GLY A 34 -1.90 1.75 -17.48
C GLY A 34 -3.38 2.07 -17.73
N LEU A 35 -3.81 2.15 -18.98
CA LEU A 35 -5.24 2.34 -19.32
C LEU A 35 -6.08 1.12 -18.90
N ASP A 36 -5.54 -0.08 -19.03
CA ASP A 36 -6.19 -1.31 -18.56
C ASP A 36 -6.30 -1.34 -17.03
N LEU A 37 -5.28 -0.85 -16.31
CA LEU A 37 -5.32 -0.70 -14.85
C LEU A 37 -6.38 0.34 -14.42
N ILE A 38 -6.49 1.48 -15.11
CA ILE A 38 -7.55 2.47 -14.83
C ILE A 38 -8.93 1.83 -15.02
N ALA A 39 -9.14 1.10 -16.11
CA ALA A 39 -10.41 0.45 -16.36
C ALA A 39 -10.72 -0.64 -15.34
N HIS A 40 -9.72 -1.38 -14.90
CA HIS A 40 -9.89 -2.35 -13.82
C HIS A 40 -10.30 -1.66 -12.51
N VAL A 41 -9.70 -0.52 -12.15
CA VAL A 41 -10.10 0.27 -10.97
C VAL A 41 -11.54 0.76 -11.09
N VAL A 42 -11.93 1.27 -12.27
CA VAL A 42 -13.31 1.74 -12.53
C VAL A 42 -14.33 0.62 -12.33
N ASP A 43 -14.04 -0.58 -12.83
CA ASP A 43 -14.90 -1.75 -12.71
C ASP A 43 -14.99 -2.25 -11.25
N GLU A 44 -13.83 -2.50 -10.64
CA GLU A 44 -13.69 -3.10 -9.31
C GLU A 44 -14.29 -2.21 -8.21
N PHE A 45 -14.24 -0.88 -8.36
CA PHE A 45 -14.88 0.08 -7.45
C PHE A 45 -16.26 0.57 -7.93
N SER A 46 -16.75 0.13 -9.08
CA SER A 46 -18.02 0.56 -9.68
C SER A 46 -18.13 2.09 -9.80
N VAL A 47 -17.08 2.72 -10.31
CA VAL A 47 -16.97 4.17 -10.48
C VAL A 47 -17.91 4.66 -11.59
N ASN A 48 -18.80 5.59 -11.26
CA ASN A 48 -19.75 6.19 -12.21
C ASN A 48 -19.29 7.55 -12.78
N VAL A 49 -18.27 8.18 -12.20
CA VAL A 49 -17.67 9.42 -12.70
C VAL A 49 -16.14 9.31 -12.72
N VAL A 50 -15.55 9.46 -13.91
CA VAL A 50 -14.11 9.46 -14.13
C VAL A 50 -13.68 10.88 -14.48
N VAL A 51 -12.81 11.47 -13.66
CA VAL A 51 -12.28 12.81 -13.88
C VAL A 51 -10.87 12.73 -14.47
N VAL A 52 -10.67 13.32 -15.65
CA VAL A 52 -9.39 13.39 -16.34
C VAL A 52 -8.81 14.80 -16.24
N LEU A 53 -7.62 14.92 -15.65
CA LEU A 53 -6.96 16.22 -15.44
C LEU A 53 -5.94 16.52 -16.55
N GLY A 54 -6.16 17.60 -17.30
CA GLY A 54 -5.19 18.21 -18.21
C GLY A 54 -4.82 17.38 -19.46
N SER A 55 -5.49 16.25 -19.72
CA SER A 55 -5.18 15.36 -20.84
C SER A 55 -6.39 15.14 -21.76
N THR A 56 -6.37 15.82 -22.91
CA THR A 56 -7.40 15.65 -23.94
C THR A 56 -7.35 14.26 -24.59
N ARG A 57 -6.16 13.69 -24.76
CA ARG A 57 -5.98 12.35 -25.33
C ARG A 57 -6.47 11.26 -24.37
N MET A 58 -6.15 11.33 -23.08
CA MET A 58 -6.67 10.36 -22.10
C MET A 58 -8.19 10.47 -22.00
N ASN A 59 -8.73 11.70 -22.02
CA ASN A 59 -10.16 11.91 -22.03
C ASN A 59 -10.83 11.25 -23.24
N ALA A 60 -10.30 11.44 -24.45
CA ALA A 60 -10.86 10.82 -25.65
C ALA A 60 -10.82 9.28 -25.58
N GLU A 61 -9.73 8.71 -25.09
CA GLU A 61 -9.55 7.26 -24.96
C GLU A 61 -10.52 6.65 -23.93
N LEU A 62 -10.62 7.25 -22.73
CA LEU A 62 -11.52 6.78 -21.68
C LEU A 62 -12.99 7.01 -22.03
N SER A 63 -13.32 8.15 -22.65
CA SER A 63 -14.66 8.44 -23.16
C SER A 63 -15.10 7.39 -24.17
N LYS A 64 -14.21 6.99 -25.09
CA LYS A 64 -14.48 5.92 -26.04
C LYS A 64 -14.61 4.56 -25.33
N ARG A 65 -13.73 4.27 -24.38
CA ARG A 65 -13.70 2.99 -23.66
C ARG A 65 -14.95 2.73 -22.83
N PHE A 66 -15.49 3.77 -22.18
CA PHE A 66 -16.66 3.66 -21.32
C PHE A 66 -17.96 4.12 -22.00
N ALA A 67 -17.94 4.37 -23.31
CA ALA A 67 -19.12 4.78 -24.05
C ALA A 67 -20.21 3.70 -24.01
N GLY A 68 -21.30 3.96 -23.30
CA GLY A 68 -22.42 3.03 -23.15
C GLY A 68 -22.20 1.93 -22.12
N GLU A 69 -21.03 1.90 -21.48
CA GLU A 69 -20.75 1.03 -20.34
C GLU A 69 -21.52 1.51 -19.10
N LYS A 70 -21.82 0.54 -18.24
CA LYS A 70 -22.52 0.79 -16.98
C LYS A 70 -21.77 0.15 -15.83
N THR A 71 -21.88 0.76 -14.66
CA THR A 71 -21.38 0.18 -13.41
C THR A 71 -22.14 -1.12 -13.09
N THR A 72 -21.62 -1.90 -12.14
CA THR A 72 -22.31 -3.11 -11.63
C THR A 72 -23.70 -2.82 -11.07
N LEU A 73 -23.98 -1.56 -10.71
CA LEU A 73 -25.27 -1.07 -10.23
C LEU A 73 -26.18 -0.54 -11.35
N GLY A 74 -25.74 -0.61 -12.62
CA GLY A 74 -26.50 -0.20 -13.80
C GLY A 74 -26.47 1.30 -14.09
N GLU A 75 -25.58 2.06 -13.44
CA GLU A 75 -25.42 3.49 -13.64
C GLU A 75 -24.51 3.76 -14.85
N PRO A 76 -24.81 4.76 -15.69
CA PRO A 76 -23.90 5.15 -16.77
C PRO A 76 -22.57 5.67 -16.22
N ILE A 77 -21.47 5.38 -16.91
CA ILE A 77 -20.15 5.91 -16.57
C ILE A 77 -19.93 7.24 -17.32
N HIS A 78 -19.69 8.30 -16.58
CA HIS A 78 -19.43 9.63 -17.12
C HIS A 78 -17.94 9.96 -17.08
N VAL A 79 -17.38 10.37 -18.22
CA VAL A 79 -15.99 10.86 -18.30
C VAL A 79 -16.01 12.38 -18.41
N VAL A 80 -15.34 13.05 -17.47
CA VAL A 80 -15.30 14.52 -17.36
C VAL A 80 -13.86 14.99 -17.45
N SER A 81 -13.60 16.00 -18.27
CA SER A 81 -12.28 16.63 -18.37
C SER A 81 -12.22 17.90 -17.53
N LEU A 82 -11.14 18.09 -16.78
CA LEU A 82 -10.83 19.34 -16.10
C LEU A 82 -9.43 19.81 -16.48
N ASP A 83 -9.24 21.12 -16.51
CA ASP A 83 -7.93 21.71 -16.71
C ASP A 83 -7.07 21.54 -15.46
N ARG A 84 -5.75 21.41 -15.66
CA ARG A 84 -4.80 21.41 -14.54
C ARG A 84 -4.77 22.82 -13.94
N SER A 85 -4.83 22.91 -12.61
CA SER A 85 -4.67 24.19 -11.91
C SER A 85 -3.27 24.76 -12.15
N GLU A 86 -3.19 26.07 -12.42
CA GLU A 86 -1.94 26.79 -12.66
C GLU A 86 -0.98 26.80 -11.45
N GLY A 87 -1.50 26.57 -10.25
CA GLY A 87 -0.69 26.48 -9.02
C GLY A 87 0.00 25.13 -8.81
N VAL A 88 -0.24 24.13 -9.67
CA VAL A 88 0.31 22.78 -9.47
C VAL A 88 1.76 22.71 -9.95
N VAL A 89 2.67 22.72 -8.99
CA VAL A 89 4.11 22.55 -9.23
C VAL A 89 4.47 21.07 -9.39
N GLU A 90 5.39 20.77 -10.29
CA GLU A 90 5.95 19.43 -10.41
C GLU A 90 6.84 19.10 -9.22
N ARG A 91 6.66 17.90 -8.68
CA ARG A 91 7.45 17.38 -7.56
C ARG A 91 8.58 16.54 -8.15
N ASP A 92 9.81 16.91 -7.84
CA ASP A 92 10.97 16.12 -8.23
C ASP A 92 11.13 14.88 -7.35
N ASP A 93 12.00 13.96 -7.78
CA ASP A 93 12.21 12.68 -7.10
C ASP A 93 12.73 12.88 -5.66
N ASN A 94 13.58 13.89 -5.46
CA ASN A 94 14.09 14.24 -4.13
C ASN A 94 12.95 14.66 -3.19
N PHE A 95 12.04 15.53 -3.64
CA PHE A 95 10.89 15.95 -2.86
C PHE A 95 9.99 14.74 -2.51
N LEU A 96 9.77 13.83 -3.45
CA LEU A 96 8.96 12.64 -3.23
C LEU A 96 9.62 11.68 -2.22
N GLU A 97 10.93 11.49 -2.30
CA GLU A 97 11.71 10.71 -1.33
C GLU A 97 11.59 11.29 0.08
N HIS A 98 11.90 12.58 0.26
CA HIS A 98 11.79 13.25 1.56
C HIS A 98 10.36 13.22 2.12
N SER A 99 9.35 13.38 1.25
CA SER A 99 7.94 13.31 1.66
C SER A 99 7.57 11.90 2.18
N ARG A 100 8.06 10.85 1.52
CA ARG A 100 7.82 9.46 1.93
C ARG A 100 8.54 9.14 3.24
N GLU A 101 9.79 9.56 3.40
CA GLU A 101 10.52 9.44 4.66
C GLU A 101 9.77 10.11 5.82
N GLN A 102 9.26 11.32 5.59
CA GLN A 102 8.52 12.07 6.61
C GLN A 102 7.23 11.36 7.02
N ILE A 103 6.46 10.83 6.07
CA ILE A 103 5.23 10.07 6.35
C ILE A 103 5.54 8.80 7.15
N ILE A 104 6.65 8.12 6.83
CA ILE A 104 7.05 6.91 7.55
C ILE A 104 7.52 7.27 8.97
N LYS A 105 8.26 8.37 9.16
CA LYS A 105 8.60 8.90 10.49
C LYS A 105 7.34 9.26 11.28
N GLU A 106 6.40 9.96 10.67
CA GLU A 106 5.13 10.37 11.29
C GLU A 106 4.30 9.16 11.74
N TYR A 107 4.30 8.06 10.97
CA TYR A 107 3.62 6.82 11.38
C TYR A 107 4.11 6.29 12.75
N PHE A 108 5.41 6.36 13.03
CA PHE A 108 5.98 5.85 14.29
C PHE A 108 6.04 6.90 15.40
N PHE A 109 6.37 8.15 15.08
CA PHE A 109 6.68 9.21 16.05
C PHE A 109 5.61 10.29 16.13
N GLY A 110 4.58 10.24 15.28
CA GLY A 110 3.58 11.30 15.17
C GLY A 110 4.17 12.58 14.59
N ASP A 111 3.45 13.68 14.78
CA ASP A 111 3.85 15.02 14.36
C ASP A 111 4.07 15.95 15.56
N ALA A 112 4.32 17.24 15.29
CA ALA A 112 4.55 18.24 16.33
C ALA A 112 3.33 18.48 17.24
N HIS A 113 2.12 18.16 16.77
CA HIS A 113 0.87 18.37 17.50
C HIS A 113 0.44 17.13 18.29
N GLN A 114 0.81 15.94 17.80
CA GLN A 114 0.47 14.65 18.38
C GLN A 114 1.70 13.73 18.37
N PRO A 115 2.68 13.98 19.26
CA PRO A 115 3.85 13.12 19.35
C PRO A 115 3.49 11.73 19.87
N LEU A 116 4.09 10.70 19.26
CA LEU A 116 3.97 9.30 19.64
C LEU A 116 5.29 8.79 20.21
N SER A 117 5.22 7.72 21.02
CA SER A 117 6.38 7.09 21.66
C SER A 117 6.47 5.63 21.24
N PRO A 118 7.11 5.33 20.08
CA PRO A 118 7.27 3.97 19.62
C PRO A 118 8.26 3.21 20.52
N GLN A 119 8.19 1.87 20.51
CA GLN A 119 9.01 1.02 21.39
C GLN A 119 9.87 0.05 20.60
N ILE A 120 11.16 -0.01 20.96
CA ILE A 120 12.09 -1.01 20.44
C ILE A 120 11.93 -2.31 21.24
N GLN A 121 11.81 -3.41 20.53
CA GLN A 121 11.67 -4.75 21.07
C GLN A 121 12.74 -5.65 20.47
N GLN A 122 13.44 -6.40 21.32
CA GLN A 122 14.39 -7.40 20.90
C GLN A 122 13.69 -8.76 20.81
N VAL A 123 13.72 -9.38 19.64
CA VAL A 123 12.97 -10.59 19.30
C VAL A 123 13.92 -11.67 18.76
N ASP A 124 13.65 -12.92 19.09
CA ASP A 124 14.39 -14.08 18.58
C ASP A 124 14.00 -14.38 17.13
N PHE A 125 14.98 -14.73 16.28
CA PHE A 125 14.70 -15.12 14.90
C PHE A 125 13.67 -16.25 14.82
N ASP A 126 13.79 -17.23 15.73
CA ASP A 126 12.92 -18.41 15.75
C ASP A 126 11.47 -18.09 16.12
N SER A 127 11.22 -16.91 16.70
CA SER A 127 9.87 -16.43 17.01
C SER A 127 9.21 -15.64 15.87
N LEU A 128 9.91 -15.46 14.76
CA LEU A 128 9.42 -14.70 13.61
C LEU A 128 9.11 -15.59 12.41
N VAL A 129 8.03 -15.21 11.71
CA VAL A 129 7.70 -15.73 10.39
C VAL A 129 7.67 -14.55 9.44
N ILE A 130 8.72 -14.41 8.64
CA ILE A 130 8.86 -13.35 7.65
C ILE A 130 8.68 -13.95 6.26
N TYR A 131 7.82 -13.33 5.46
CA TYR A 131 7.60 -13.66 4.06
C TYR A 131 8.10 -12.54 3.15
N ARG A 132 8.40 -12.91 1.92
CA ARG A 132 8.71 -12.01 0.81
C ARG A 132 7.97 -12.45 -0.44
N ALA A 133 7.51 -11.50 -1.26
CA ALA A 133 6.86 -11.85 -2.51
C ALA A 133 7.85 -12.56 -3.47
N ALA A 134 7.44 -13.69 -4.03
CA ALA A 134 8.27 -14.55 -4.89
C ALA A 134 8.75 -13.81 -6.15
N GLU A 135 7.90 -12.93 -6.70
CA GLU A 135 8.21 -12.05 -7.82
C GLU A 135 9.42 -11.14 -7.58
N TYR A 136 9.73 -10.84 -6.32
CA TYR A 136 10.91 -10.03 -5.97
C TYR A 136 12.21 -10.83 -6.01
N LEU A 137 12.13 -12.15 -5.93
CA LEU A 137 13.28 -13.04 -6.06
C LEU A 137 13.52 -13.40 -7.52
N SER A 138 12.45 -13.62 -8.28
CA SER A 138 12.52 -13.85 -9.74
C SER A 138 11.17 -13.50 -10.38
N PRO A 139 11.14 -12.73 -11.48
CA PRO A 139 9.90 -12.38 -12.17
C PRO A 139 9.09 -13.61 -12.63
N ASP A 140 9.78 -14.74 -12.89
CA ASP A 140 9.18 -15.97 -13.41
C ASP A 140 8.55 -16.85 -12.32
N ARG A 141 8.76 -16.55 -11.03
CA ARG A 141 8.27 -17.38 -9.91
C ARG A 141 6.79 -17.21 -9.60
N GLY A 142 6.09 -16.38 -10.37
CA GLY A 142 4.66 -16.15 -10.22
C GLY A 142 4.32 -15.42 -8.92
N ASP A 143 3.03 -15.38 -8.64
CA ASP A 143 2.46 -14.65 -7.51
C ASP A 143 2.36 -15.59 -6.28
N GLY A 144 3.13 -15.30 -5.23
CA GLY A 144 3.21 -16.13 -4.04
C GLY A 144 4.14 -15.55 -2.98
N LEU A 145 4.06 -16.10 -1.76
CA LEU A 145 4.93 -15.71 -0.64
C LEU A 145 5.96 -16.80 -0.35
N VAL A 146 7.23 -16.40 -0.22
CA VAL A 146 8.34 -17.26 0.15
C VAL A 146 8.82 -16.87 1.55
N ARG A 147 9.12 -17.85 2.40
CA ARG A 147 9.65 -17.59 3.73
C ARG A 147 11.11 -17.14 3.65
N GLU A 148 11.44 -16.06 4.35
CA GLU A 148 12.79 -15.51 4.43
C GLU A 148 13.27 -15.58 5.90
N GLU A 149 14.51 -16.01 6.14
CA GLU A 149 15.11 -15.85 7.48
C GLU A 149 15.51 -14.39 7.71
N PRO A 150 15.39 -13.88 8.96
CA PRO A 150 15.92 -12.57 9.31
C PRO A 150 17.41 -12.47 8.96
N ASN A 151 17.79 -11.38 8.30
CA ASN A 151 19.16 -11.13 7.87
C ASN A 151 19.45 -9.62 7.80
N SER A 152 20.73 -9.28 7.71
CA SER A 152 21.22 -7.89 7.77
C SER A 152 20.65 -7.00 6.66
N LEU A 153 20.19 -7.56 5.53
CA LEU A 153 19.56 -6.78 4.45
C LEU A 153 18.19 -6.22 4.85
N MET A 154 17.57 -6.76 5.92
CA MET A 154 16.33 -6.24 6.47
C MET A 154 16.54 -5.00 7.35
N GLN A 155 17.77 -4.67 7.74
CA GLN A 155 18.03 -3.46 8.52
C GLN A 155 17.53 -2.22 7.78
N HIS A 156 16.90 -1.31 8.52
CA HIS A 156 16.31 -0.08 8.00
C HIS A 156 15.12 -0.28 7.04
N TRP A 157 14.49 -1.45 7.08
CA TRP A 157 13.22 -1.70 6.39
C TRP A 157 12.03 -1.68 7.33
N ALA A 158 10.88 -1.26 6.80
CA ALA A 158 9.59 -1.53 7.43
C ALA A 158 9.02 -2.86 6.94
N LEU A 159 8.44 -3.63 7.85
CA LEU A 159 7.75 -4.88 7.59
C LEU A 159 6.26 -4.73 7.88
N ALA A 160 5.40 -5.21 6.98
CA ALA A 160 3.96 -5.22 7.20
C ALA A 160 3.57 -6.35 8.16
N VAL A 161 2.80 -6.02 9.20
CA VAL A 161 2.24 -7.00 10.14
C VAL A 161 0.90 -7.47 9.62
N MET A 162 0.77 -8.74 9.28
CA MET A 162 -0.45 -9.27 8.66
C MET A 162 -1.46 -9.71 9.72
N HIS A 163 -2.75 -9.48 9.45
CA HIS A 163 -3.86 -9.97 10.25
C HIS A 163 -4.17 -11.44 9.90
N ALA A 164 -3.18 -12.30 10.11
CA ALA A 164 -3.24 -13.75 9.89
C ALA A 164 -2.53 -14.48 11.03
N SER A 165 -2.66 -15.80 11.08
CA SER A 165 -1.87 -16.68 11.94
C SER A 165 -0.58 -17.11 11.24
N THR A 166 0.50 -17.34 11.99
CA THR A 166 1.76 -17.88 11.46
C THR A 166 1.64 -19.32 10.96
N LYS A 167 0.53 -19.98 11.26
CA LYS A 167 0.20 -21.34 10.79
C LYS A 167 -0.66 -21.35 9.53
N ASP A 168 -1.16 -20.19 9.10
CA ASP A 168 -1.99 -20.10 7.90
C ASP A 168 -1.15 -20.36 6.65
N ALA A 169 -1.81 -20.86 5.60
CA ALA A 169 -1.16 -21.06 4.32
C ALA A 169 -0.67 -19.71 3.74
N PRO A 170 0.46 -19.68 3.02
CA PRO A 170 1.00 -18.42 2.45
C PRO A 170 -0.02 -17.64 1.61
N GLU A 171 -0.95 -18.33 0.92
CA GLU A 171 -2.01 -17.72 0.14
C GLU A 171 -3.02 -16.96 1.02
N ALA A 172 -3.34 -17.50 2.19
CA ALA A 172 -4.22 -16.85 3.16
C ALA A 172 -3.52 -15.65 3.82
N VAL A 173 -2.22 -15.77 4.14
CA VAL A 173 -1.41 -14.65 4.64
C VAL A 173 -1.35 -13.52 3.62
N ARG A 174 -1.16 -13.85 2.34
CA ARG A 174 -1.13 -12.87 1.23
C ARG A 174 -2.45 -12.13 1.07
N ALA A 175 -3.59 -12.80 1.29
CA ALA A 175 -4.92 -12.21 1.17
C ALA A 175 -5.37 -11.46 2.44
N ALA A 176 -4.64 -11.58 3.56
CA ALA A 176 -4.99 -10.97 4.82
C ALA A 176 -4.79 -9.45 4.82
N SER A 177 -5.53 -8.74 5.67
CA SER A 177 -5.37 -7.30 5.86
C SER A 177 -4.10 -6.97 6.64
N VAL A 178 -3.52 -5.80 6.40
CA VAL A 178 -2.38 -5.29 7.17
C VAL A 178 -2.89 -4.67 8.48
N MET A 179 -2.32 -5.09 9.62
CA MET A 179 -2.59 -4.50 10.94
C MET A 179 -1.81 -3.21 11.18
N GLY A 180 -0.61 -3.12 10.60
CA GLY A 180 0.32 -2.02 10.79
C GLY A 180 1.71 -2.38 10.29
N PHE A 181 2.69 -1.57 10.65
CA PHE A 181 4.08 -1.74 10.25
C PHE A 181 5.01 -1.75 11.45
N VAL A 182 6.09 -2.52 11.36
CA VAL A 182 7.22 -2.47 12.30
C VAL A 182 8.48 -2.14 11.54
N TYR A 183 9.42 -1.44 12.16
CA TYR A 183 10.68 -1.07 11.53
C TYR A 183 11.84 -1.86 12.12
N VAL A 184 12.72 -2.39 11.27
CA VAL A 184 13.89 -3.15 11.69
C VAL A 184 15.04 -2.19 11.97
N SER A 185 15.31 -1.93 13.24
CA SER A 185 16.38 -1.02 13.65
C SER A 185 17.77 -1.65 13.63
N ASP A 186 17.85 -2.95 13.87
CA ASP A 186 19.12 -3.68 14.01
C ASP A 186 18.89 -5.18 13.85
N VAL A 187 19.86 -5.88 13.28
CA VAL A 187 19.84 -7.34 13.10
C VAL A 187 21.19 -7.89 13.54
N ASP A 188 21.17 -8.75 14.55
CA ASP A 188 22.34 -9.45 15.09
C ASP A 188 22.25 -10.92 14.69
N GLU A 189 22.90 -11.28 13.58
CA GLU A 189 22.91 -12.64 13.04
C GLU A 189 23.66 -13.62 13.93
N GLU A 190 24.72 -13.18 14.62
CA GLU A 190 25.50 -14.03 15.53
C GLU A 190 24.67 -14.47 16.73
N ARG A 191 23.90 -13.54 17.32
CA ARG A 191 23.02 -13.83 18.45
C ARG A 191 21.64 -14.32 18.04
N ARG A 192 21.31 -14.33 16.74
CA ARG A 192 19.98 -14.60 16.18
C ARG A 192 18.89 -13.73 16.81
N LYS A 193 19.18 -12.44 16.96
CA LYS A 193 18.27 -11.44 17.55
C LYS A 193 18.03 -10.29 16.57
N ILE A 194 16.79 -9.83 16.50
CA ILE A 194 16.40 -8.65 15.71
C ILE A 194 15.78 -7.60 16.64
N LYS A 195 16.07 -6.33 16.40
CA LYS A 195 15.42 -5.22 17.09
C LYS A 195 14.38 -4.59 16.17
N LEU A 196 13.13 -4.58 16.64
CA LEU A 196 11.98 -4.06 15.93
C LEU A 196 11.42 -2.84 16.67
N LEU A 197 11.29 -1.72 15.98
CA LEU A 197 10.54 -0.55 16.43
C LEU A 197 9.07 -0.76 16.08
N ALA A 198 8.21 -0.80 17.10
CA ALA A 198 6.76 -0.91 16.95
C ALA A 198 6.06 0.42 17.31
N PRO A 199 4.99 0.81 16.59
CA PRO A 199 4.27 2.06 16.84
C PRO A 199 3.48 2.02 18.16
N VAL A 200 3.18 0.81 18.66
CA VAL A 200 2.47 0.59 19.92
C VAL A 200 3.32 -0.27 20.86
N GLY A 201 3.21 -0.02 22.16
CA GLY A 201 3.84 -0.84 23.18
C GLY A 201 3.16 -2.20 23.30
N GLY A 202 3.93 -3.22 23.67
CA GLY A 202 3.47 -4.61 23.81
C GLY A 202 4.11 -5.56 22.81
N ARG A 203 4.15 -6.85 23.13
CA ARG A 203 4.85 -7.84 22.29
C ARG A 203 4.25 -7.89 20.90
N LEU A 204 5.09 -7.85 19.88
CA LEU A 204 4.72 -8.27 18.53
C LEU A 204 4.17 -9.71 18.65
N GLY A 205 2.86 -9.88 18.50
CA GLY A 205 2.20 -11.17 18.69
C GLY A 205 2.67 -12.22 17.67
N ASP A 206 2.06 -13.41 17.71
CA ASP A 206 2.33 -14.49 16.74
C ASP A 206 1.67 -14.18 15.38
N ARG A 207 2.24 -13.21 14.66
CA ARG A 207 1.73 -12.68 13.39
C ARG A 207 2.80 -12.78 12.31
N PRO A 208 2.45 -13.22 11.09
CA PRO A 208 3.40 -13.23 10.00
C PRO A 208 3.69 -11.81 9.52
N LEU A 209 4.95 -11.57 9.15
CA LEU A 209 5.46 -10.31 8.63
C LEU A 209 5.71 -10.42 7.13
N ILE A 210 5.49 -9.35 6.38
CA ILE A 210 5.86 -9.27 4.96
C ILE A 210 6.96 -8.22 4.77
N TRP A 211 8.09 -8.66 4.20
CA TRP A 211 9.15 -7.82 3.70
C TRP A 211 8.88 -7.47 2.23
N GLY A 212 8.29 -6.29 2.01
CA GLY A 212 7.97 -5.76 0.69
C GLY A 212 9.02 -4.77 0.18
N LYS A 213 8.85 -4.28 -1.06
CA LYS A 213 9.57 -3.10 -1.58
C LYS A 213 9.03 -1.78 -1.01
N TRP A 214 7.87 -1.84 -0.36
CA TRP A 214 7.20 -0.72 0.26
C TRP A 214 6.74 -1.10 1.68
N PRO A 215 6.84 -0.21 2.69
CA PRO A 215 7.46 1.12 2.63
C PRO A 215 8.94 1.07 2.22
N GLU A 216 9.46 2.17 1.68
CA GLU A 216 10.80 2.21 1.06
C GLU A 216 11.94 1.85 2.03
N PRO A 217 13.06 1.32 1.52
CA PRO A 217 14.18 0.91 2.34
C PRO A 217 15.04 2.08 2.83
N PHE A 218 15.95 1.75 3.76
CA PHE A 218 17.06 2.62 4.19
C PHE A 218 16.66 3.95 4.82
N ILE A 219 15.44 4.00 5.37
CA ILE A 219 14.98 5.17 6.09
C ILE A 219 15.58 5.13 7.49
N ASN A 220 16.50 6.04 7.77
CA ASN A 220 17.02 6.16 9.12
C ASN A 220 15.98 6.83 10.04
N LEU A 221 15.26 6.01 10.80
CA LEU A 221 14.27 6.47 11.77
C LEU A 221 14.86 6.79 13.15
N LEU A 222 16.10 6.39 13.42
CA LEU A 222 16.70 6.42 14.77
C LEU A 222 18.01 7.23 14.84
N GLY A 223 18.37 7.95 13.78
CA GLY A 223 19.54 8.84 13.75
C GLY A 223 19.27 10.13 13.01
#